data_AF-A0A2D0HMR1-F1
#
_entry.id   AF-A0A2D0HMR1-F1
#
_cell.length_a   1.000
_cell.length_b   1.000
_cell.length_c   1.000
_cell.angle_alpha   90.00
_cell.angle_beta   90.00
_cell.angle_gamma   90.00
#
_symmetry.space_group_name_H-M   'P 1'
#
loop_
_entity.id
_entity.type
_entity.pdbx_description
1 polymer ?
#
loop_
_entity_poly.entity_id
_entity_poly.type
_entity_poly.pdbx_seq_one_letter_code
_entity_poly.pdbx_strand_id
1 'polypeptide(L)' 'METLEFIIYPDGRVQEKVTGIVGNSCAEVTAAIEAQLGQVLNHEPTSEYFAAKVQQSNLANTHTTYSDW' A
#
# COMPACT_ATOMS: atom_id res chain seq x y z
N MET A 1 2.27 -2.65 -11.22
CA MET A 1 0.87 -2.57 -11.68
C MET A 1 0.02 -2.78 -10.45
N GLU A 2 -0.98 -1.92 -10.26
CA GLU A 2 -1.91 -1.95 -9.12
C GLU A 2 -3.17 -2.69 -9.54
N THR A 3 -3.65 -3.62 -8.70
CA THR A 3 -4.80 -4.47 -9.02
C THR A 3 -5.73 -4.55 -7.80
N LEU A 4 -7.01 -4.27 -8.02
CA LEU A 4 -8.11 -4.58 -7.10
C LEU A 4 -8.90 -5.77 -7.66
N GLU A 5 -9.01 -6.83 -6.87
CA GLU A 5 -9.81 -8.01 -7.19
C GLU A 5 -10.97 -8.13 -6.20
N PHE A 6 -12.18 -8.35 -6.73
CA PHE A 6 -13.39 -8.56 -5.94
C PHE A 6 -13.94 -9.96 -6.20
N ILE A 7 -14.11 -10.73 -5.13
CA ILE A 7 -14.74 -12.05 -5.16
C ILE A 7 -16.10 -11.93 -4.46
N ILE A 8 -17.17 -12.10 -5.23
CA ILE A 8 -18.54 -12.08 -4.72
C ILE A 8 -18.98 -13.53 -4.50
N TYR A 9 -19.23 -13.88 -3.25
CA TYR A 9 -19.73 -15.19 -2.88
C TYR A 9 -21.26 -15.28 -3.07
N PRO A 10 -21.80 -16.47 -3.36
CA PRO A 10 -23.24 -16.66 -3.56
C PRO A 10 -24.07 -16.41 -2.30
N ASP A 11 -23.44 -16.28 -1.13
CA ASP A 11 -24.08 -15.89 0.13
C ASP A 11 -24.06 -14.38 0.40
N GLY A 12 -23.63 -13.58 -0.59
CA GLY A 12 -23.65 -12.12 -0.53
C GLY A 12 -22.43 -11.48 0.14
N ARG A 13 -21.45 -12.27 0.58
CA ARG A 13 -20.17 -11.72 1.06
C ARG A 13 -19.31 -11.25 -0.13
N VAL A 14 -18.65 -10.12 0.05
CA VAL A 14 -17.66 -9.59 -0.90
C VAL A 14 -16.29 -9.66 -0.23
N GLN A 15 -15.34 -10.30 -0.89
CA GLN A 15 -13.93 -10.29 -0.50
C GLN A 15 -13.16 -9.39 -1.46
N GLU A 16 -12.46 -8.41 -0.90
CA GLU A 16 -11.60 -7.49 -1.62
C GLU A 16 -10.14 -7.89 -1.43
N LYS A 17 -9.38 -7.94 -2.52
CA LYS A 17 -7.94 -8.20 -2.51
C LYS A 17 -7.22 -7.10 -3.27
N VAL A 18 -6.43 -6.32 -2.54
CA VAL A 18 -5.61 -5.25 -3.10
C VAL A 18 -4.17 -5.73 -3.26
N THR A 19 -3.58 -5.51 -4.43
CA THR A 19 -2.18 -5.84 -4.68
C THR A 19 -1.48 -4.72 -5.46
N GLY A 20 -0.19 -4.55 -5.21
CA GLY A 20 0.62 -3.54 -5.91
C GLY A 20 0.52 -2.12 -5.37
N ILE A 21 -0.35 -1.86 -4.37
CA ILE A 21 -0.39 -0.61 -3.62
C ILE A 21 0.44 -0.78 -2.34
N VAL A 22 1.43 0.09 -2.13
CA VAL A 22 2.33 0.04 -0.98
C VAL A 22 1.90 1.04 0.11
N GLY A 23 1.93 0.59 1.36
CA GLY A 23 1.63 1.43 2.52
C GLY A 23 0.15 1.72 2.72
N ASN A 24 -0.14 2.78 3.50
CA ASN A 24 -1.49 3.15 3.92
C ASN A 24 -2.39 3.66 2.78
N SER A 25 -1.85 3.98 1.59
CA SER A 25 -2.69 4.40 0.46
C SER A 25 -3.65 3.31 0.01
N CYS A 26 -3.38 2.04 0.31
CA CYS A 26 -4.35 0.96 0.13
C CYS A 26 -5.63 1.22 0.92
N ALA A 27 -5.52 1.59 2.20
CA ALA A 27 -6.66 1.81 3.08
C ALA A 27 -7.49 3.04 2.66
N GLU A 28 -6.85 4.07 2.11
CA GLU A 28 -7.57 5.26 1.61
C GLU A 28 -8.41 4.94 0.36
N VAL A 29 -7.90 4.09 -0.51
CA VAL A 29 -8.60 3.67 -1.73
C VAL A 29 -9.78 2.76 -1.38
N THR A 30 -9.59 1.81 -0.45
CA THR A 30 -10.66 0.89 -0.05
C THR A 30 -11.72 1.56 0.81
N ALA A 31 -11.41 2.62 1.56
CA ALA A 31 -12.36 3.27 2.46
C ALA A 31 -13.66 3.72 1.77
N ALA A 32 -13.58 4.27 0.55
CA ALA A 32 -14.76 4.69 -0.19
C ALA A 32 -15.62 3.51 -0.67
N ILE A 33 -14.97 2.38 -0.95
CA ILE A 33 -15.60 1.14 -1.42
C ILE A 33 -16.24 0.40 -0.24
N GLU A 34 -15.53 0.28 0.88
CA GLU A 34 -16.03 -0.29 2.13
C GLU A 34 -17.26 0.47 2.63
N ALA A 35 -17.27 1.81 2.55
CA ALA A 35 -18.43 2.62 2.91
C ALA A 35 -19.68 2.33 2.05
N GLN A 36 -19.50 1.87 0.80
CA GLN A 36 -20.62 1.50 -0.08
C GLN A 36 -21.02 0.03 0.07
N LEU A 37 -20.06 -0.87 0.34
CA LEU A 37 -20.29 -2.30 0.52
C LEU A 37 -20.88 -2.64 1.90
N GLY A 38 -20.62 -1.81 2.92
CA GLY A 38 -21.22 -1.93 4.25
C GLY A 38 -20.18 -2.02 5.37
N GLN A 39 -20.27 -3.07 6.20
CA GLN A 39 -19.38 -3.26 7.34
C GLN A 39 -18.25 -4.24 7.01
N VAL A 40 -17.01 -3.83 7.27
CA VAL A 40 -15.85 -4.71 7.20
C VAL A 40 -15.90 -5.71 8.35
N LEU A 41 -16.04 -6.99 8.00
CA LEU A 41 -16.07 -8.08 9.00
C LEU A 41 -14.67 -8.57 9.37
N ASN A 42 -13.75 -8.58 8.41
CA ASN A 42 -12.39 -9.08 8.60
C ASN A 42 -11.43 -8.27 7.73
N HIS A 43 -10.31 -7.85 8.31
CA HIS A 43 -9.27 -7.10 7.62
C HIS A 43 -7.92 -7.80 7.87
N GLU A 44 -7.24 -8.19 6.80
CA GLU A 44 -5.97 -8.90 6.86
C GLU A 44 -4.90 -8.12 6.07
N PRO A 45 -4.02 -7.36 6.73
CA PRO A 45 -3.01 -6.57 6.05
C PRO A 45 -1.94 -7.48 5.44
N THR A 46 -1.58 -7.21 4.19
CA THR A 46 -0.51 -7.94 3.50
C THR A 46 0.85 -7.30 3.76
N SER A 47 1.95 -7.97 3.39
CA SER A 47 3.31 -7.43 3.55
C SER A 47 3.50 -6.06 2.90
N GLU A 48 2.80 -5.78 1.80
CA GLU A 48 2.81 -4.51 1.08
C GLU A 48 2.22 -3.36 1.91
N TYR A 49 1.27 -3.65 2.81
CA TYR A 49 0.72 -2.67 3.75
C TYR A 49 1.79 -2.14 4.71
N PHE A 50 2.71 -3.01 5.14
CA PHE A 50 3.81 -2.67 6.03
C PHE A 50 5.05 -2.14 5.30
N ALA A 51 5.07 -2.21 3.96
CA ALA A 51 6.14 -1.66 3.16
C ALA A 51 6.06 -0.12 3.18
N ALA A 52 6.80 0.51 4.09
CA ALA A 52 7.00 1.95 4.09
C ALA A 52 7.68 2.36 2.77
N LYS A 53 7.16 3.40 2.10
CA LYS A 53 7.93 4.10 1.05
C LYS A 53 9.21 4.61 1.71
N VAL A 54 10.32 3.91 1.51
CA VAL A 54 11.64 4.46 1.79
C VAL A 54 11.81 5.62 0.81
N GLN A 55 11.51 6.84 1.24
CA GLN A 55 11.93 8.05 0.55
C GLN A 55 13.45 8.05 0.62
N GLN A 56 14.09 7.47 -0.39
CA GLN A 56 15.52 7.50 -0.55
C GLN A 56 15.90 8.96 -0.85
N SER A 57 16.22 9.70 0.21
CA SER A 57 16.75 11.06 0.11
C SER A 57 18.12 10.96 -0.57
N ASN A 58 18.14 11.18 -1.87
CA ASN A 58 19.35 11.17 -2.68
C ASN A 58 20.14 12.47 -2.43
N LEU A 59 20.64 12.65 -1.21
CA LEU A 59 21.52 13.75 -0.81
C LEU A 59 22.89 13.19 -0.40
N ALA A 60 23.52 12.40 -1.27
CA ALA A 60 24.94 12.13 -1.17
C ALA A 60 25.69 13.24 -1.91
N ASN A 61 25.88 14.39 -1.25
CA ASN A 61 26.77 15.43 -1.74
C ASN A 61 28.20 14.89 -1.71
N THR A 62 28.70 14.42 -2.85
CA THR A 62 30.11 14.10 -3.06
C THR A 62 30.91 15.40 -3.05
N HIS A 63 31.38 15.84 -1.88
CA HIS A 63 32.45 16.84 -1.80
C HIS A 63 33.77 16.13 -1.51
N THR A 64 34.48 15.78 -2.58
CA THR A 64 35.88 15.35 -2.50
C THR A 64 36.75 16.56 -2.17
N THR A 65 37.06 16.77 -0.89
CA THR A 65 38.19 17.63 -0.52
C THR A 65 39.45 16.78 -0.56
N TYR A 66 40.16 16.89 -1.67
CA TYR A 66 41.56 16.48 -1.79
C TYR A 66 42.37 17.34 -0.82
N SER A 67 42.99 16.74 0.20
CA SER A 67 43.95 17.42 1.07
C SER A 67 45.29 16.73 0.93
N ASP A 68 46.20 17.43 0.28
CA ASP A 68 47.61 17.10 0.13
C ASP A 68 48.31 17.35 1.48
N TRP A 69 48.82 16.30 2.12
CA TRP A 69 49.88 16.37 3.13
C TRP A 69 50.60 15.02 3.28
#